data_AF-A0A6V7UDA5-F1
#
_entry.id   AF-A0A6V7UDA5-F1
#
_cell.length_a   1.000
_cell.length_b   1.000
_cell.length_c   1.000
_cell.angle_alpha   90.00
_cell.angle_beta   90.00
_cell.angle_gamma   90.00
#
_symmetry.space_group_name_H-M   'P 1'
#
loop_
_entity.id
_entity.type
_entity.pdbx_description
1 polymer ?
#
loop_
_entity_poly.entity_id
_entity_poly.type
_entity_poly.pdbx_seq_one_letter_code
_entity_poly.pdbx_strand_id
1 'polypeptide(L)'
;MLERLRATLFLNKYENAGRKLTVIMIIISWVISISYMTYIILMAFADPSMEILGALYLVNKSTANLIIYVTILTTLMVILTAFFDWRITVTNRRIQELRSCVSDYSLSTSFQLNENILSMRLILPMDIAYATIYLLYNALVVFLRSYKEELSIATYVFYYNIINLLLYLYAAVTLVVYIRFVKFLRNNQKRTNKSATKLIDQATVHFKELQKQWG
;
A
#
# COMPACT_ATOMS: atom_id res chain seq x y z
N MET A 1 0.53 2.50 6.39
CA MET A 1 0.19 3.81 7.01
C MET A 1 0.91 4.07 8.35
N LEU A 2 0.66 3.31 9.42
CA LEU A 2 1.18 3.62 10.79
C LEU A 2 2.71 3.76 10.88
N GLU A 3 3.44 2.88 10.19
CA GLU A 3 4.91 2.95 10.11
C GLU A 3 5.40 4.28 9.52
N ARG A 4 4.70 4.80 8.51
CA ARG A 4 5.06 6.04 7.80
C ARG A 4 4.63 7.28 8.55
N LEU A 5 3.46 7.26 9.18
CA LEU A 5 3.04 8.33 10.08
C LEU A 5 4.05 8.48 11.23
N ARG A 6 4.51 7.35 11.79
CA ARG A 6 5.55 7.33 12.81
C ARG A 6 6.91 7.78 12.26
N ALA A 7 7.28 7.38 11.05
CA ALA A 7 8.53 7.83 10.41
C ALA A 7 8.53 9.35 10.17
N THR A 8 7.39 9.95 9.83
CA THR A 8 7.24 11.41 9.64
C THR A 8 7.18 12.18 10.97
N LEU A 9 6.48 11.67 11.99
CA LEU A 9 6.26 12.39 13.26
C LEU A 9 7.34 12.14 14.32
N PHE A 10 7.97 10.97 14.34
CA PHE A 10 8.85 10.52 15.43
C PHE A 10 10.18 9.96 14.91
N LEU A 11 10.89 10.75 14.10
CA LEU A 11 12.15 10.38 13.42
C LEU A 11 13.17 9.72 14.37
N ASN A 12 13.45 10.36 15.52
CA ASN A 12 14.48 9.88 16.48
C ASN A 12 14.09 8.57 17.21
N LYS A 13 12.80 8.28 17.38
CA LYS A 13 12.31 7.03 18.01
C LYS A 13 12.03 5.93 16.98
N TYR A 14 12.00 6.27 15.70
CA TYR A 14 11.77 5.32 14.62
C TYR A 14 12.99 4.43 14.38
N GLU A 15 14.19 5.02 14.39
CA GLU A 15 15.47 4.37 14.08
C GLU A 15 15.77 3.15 14.99
N ASN A 16 15.41 3.24 16.28
CA ASN A 16 15.72 2.19 17.26
C ASN A 16 14.70 1.03 17.30
N ALA A 17 13.53 1.14 16.67
CA ALA A 17 12.43 0.19 16.89
C ALA A 17 11.63 -0.20 15.64
N GLY A 18 12.03 0.23 14.43
CA GLY A 18 11.27 0.03 13.20
C GLY A 18 11.00 -1.45 12.85
N ARG A 19 12.05 -2.26 12.74
CA ARG A 19 11.94 -3.62 12.14
C ARG A 19 11.09 -4.60 12.95
N LYS A 20 11.25 -4.64 14.27
CA LYS A 20 10.50 -5.58 15.13
C LYS A 20 9.00 -5.28 15.13
N LEU A 21 8.64 -3.99 15.18
CA LEU A 21 7.24 -3.58 15.19
C LEU A 21 6.54 -3.89 13.85
N THR A 22 7.20 -3.68 12.72
CA THR A 22 6.61 -4.01 11.40
C THR A 22 6.34 -5.51 11.26
N VAL A 23 7.26 -6.37 11.70
CA VAL A 23 7.04 -7.83 11.70
C VAL A 23 5.86 -8.23 12.58
N ILE A 24 5.74 -7.66 13.78
CA ILE A 24 4.62 -7.93 14.70
C ILE A 24 3.29 -7.53 14.05
N MET A 25 3.21 -6.34 13.44
CA MET A 25 1.99 -5.89 12.76
C MET A 25 1.60 -6.80 11.59
N ILE A 26 2.58 -7.31 10.83
CA ILE A 26 2.33 -8.27 9.75
C ILE A 26 1.73 -9.55 10.33
N ILE A 27 2.33 -10.13 11.38
CA ILE A 27 1.83 -11.36 12.02
C ILE A 27 0.39 -11.17 12.50
N ILE A 28 0.11 -10.07 13.22
CA ILE A 28 -1.23 -9.76 13.73
C ILE A 28 -2.24 -9.65 12.58
N SER A 29 -1.88 -8.95 11.50
CA SER A 29 -2.74 -8.79 10.32
C SER A 29 -3.08 -10.14 9.67
N TRP A 30 -2.10 -11.03 9.54
CA TRP A 30 -2.30 -12.38 9.00
C TRP A 30 -3.19 -13.23 9.90
N VAL A 31 -2.96 -13.21 11.22
CA VAL A 31 -3.77 -13.98 12.17
C VAL A 31 -5.23 -13.53 12.13
N ILE A 32 -5.49 -12.21 12.13
CA ILE A 32 -6.84 -11.66 12.01
C ILE A 32 -7.47 -12.10 10.67
N SER A 33 -6.75 -11.95 9.56
CA SER A 33 -7.27 -12.30 8.23
C SER A 33 -7.61 -13.80 8.09
N ILE A 34 -6.72 -14.68 8.57
CA ILE A 34 -6.94 -16.13 8.54
C ILE A 34 -8.12 -16.49 9.45
N SER A 35 -8.15 -15.98 10.68
CA SER A 35 -9.24 -16.27 11.61
C SER A 35 -10.61 -15.86 11.06
N TYR A 36 -10.67 -14.70 10.40
CA TYR A 36 -11.88 -14.22 9.73
C TYR A 36 -12.29 -15.14 8.57
N MET A 37 -11.36 -15.52 7.70
CA MET A 37 -11.65 -16.43 6.58
C MET A 37 -12.11 -17.81 7.07
N THR A 38 -11.43 -18.37 8.08
CA THR A 38 -11.84 -19.64 8.70
C THR A 38 -13.23 -19.54 9.30
N TYR A 39 -13.57 -18.45 10.00
CA TYR A 39 -14.89 -18.23 10.56
C TYR A 39 -15.99 -18.23 9.48
N ILE A 40 -15.79 -17.48 8.38
CA ILE A 40 -16.74 -17.44 7.27
C ILE A 40 -16.94 -18.82 6.64
N ILE A 41 -15.84 -19.56 6.42
CA ILE A 41 -15.89 -20.90 5.83
C ILE A 41 -16.65 -21.88 6.75
N LEU A 42 -16.34 -21.89 8.05
CA LEU A 42 -17.01 -22.77 9.01
C LEU A 42 -18.52 -22.46 9.11
N MET A 43 -18.89 -21.18 9.15
CA MET A 43 -20.30 -20.78 9.18
C MET A 43 -21.05 -21.13 7.91
N ALA A 44 -20.37 -21.15 6.76
CA ALA A 44 -20.97 -21.59 5.52
C ALA A 44 -21.21 -23.11 5.49
N PHE A 45 -20.26 -23.91 5.98
CA PHE A 45 -20.42 -25.36 6.06
C PHE A 45 -21.47 -25.80 7.10
N ALA A 46 -21.75 -24.97 8.10
CA ALA A 46 -22.74 -25.26 9.13
C ALA A 46 -24.20 -25.05 8.66
N ASP A 47 -24.43 -24.46 7.48
CA ASP A 47 -25.77 -24.19 6.97
C ASP A 47 -26.29 -25.36 6.09
N PRO A 48 -27.34 -26.08 6.52
CA PRO A 48 -27.90 -27.19 5.78
C PRO A 48 -28.64 -26.77 4.50
N SER A 49 -28.89 -25.47 4.30
CA SER A 49 -29.59 -24.93 3.13
C SER A 49 -28.68 -24.50 1.99
N MET A 50 -27.35 -24.63 2.12
CA MET A 50 -26.41 -24.27 1.07
C MET A 50 -26.30 -25.34 -0.03
N GLU A 51 -26.75 -25.00 -1.23
CA GLU A 51 -26.27 -25.65 -2.45
C GLU A 51 -24.86 -25.15 -2.78
N ILE A 52 -23.91 -26.08 -2.91
CA ILE A 52 -22.49 -25.77 -3.16
C ILE A 52 -22.33 -25.29 -4.62
N LEU A 53 -22.59 -24.00 -4.86
CA LEU A 53 -22.44 -23.33 -6.15
C LEU A 53 -21.39 -22.21 -6.09
N GLY A 54 -20.28 -22.48 -5.40
CA GLY A 54 -19.10 -21.61 -5.32
C GLY A 54 -19.17 -20.49 -4.27
N ALA A 55 -18.20 -19.59 -4.30
CA ALA A 55 -17.99 -18.53 -3.29
C ALA A 55 -19.17 -17.55 -3.13
N LEU A 56 -20.13 -17.54 -4.06
CA LEU A 56 -21.31 -16.68 -4.06
C LEU A 56 -22.34 -17.03 -3.00
N TYR A 57 -22.37 -18.28 -2.54
CA TYR A 57 -23.34 -18.74 -1.54
C TYR A 57 -22.76 -18.83 -0.13
N LEU A 58 -21.49 -18.49 0.13
CA LEU A 58 -20.94 -18.40 1.50
C LEU A 58 -21.66 -17.34 2.40
N VAL A 59 -22.63 -16.62 1.83
CA VAL A 59 -23.47 -15.64 2.50
C VAL A 59 -24.79 -16.31 2.95
N ASN A 60 -24.74 -17.03 4.07
CA ASN A 60 -25.93 -17.37 4.82
C ASN A 60 -26.62 -16.05 5.29
N LYS A 61 -27.94 -16.06 5.50
CA LYS A 61 -28.67 -14.97 6.18
C LYS A 61 -27.99 -14.57 7.50
N SER A 62 -27.37 -15.54 8.19
CA SER A 62 -26.54 -15.35 9.39
C SER A 62 -25.26 -14.55 9.13
N THR A 63 -24.52 -14.84 8.06
CA THR A 63 -23.21 -14.21 7.77
C THR A 63 -23.34 -12.92 6.94
N ALA A 64 -24.50 -12.68 6.33
CA ALA A 64 -24.76 -11.50 5.50
C ALA A 64 -24.51 -10.18 6.23
N ASN A 65 -25.00 -10.04 7.47
CA ASN A 65 -24.82 -8.82 8.26
C ASN A 65 -23.35 -8.59 8.62
N LEU A 66 -22.64 -9.66 8.99
CA LEU A 66 -21.22 -9.59 9.30
C LEU A 66 -20.40 -9.13 8.08
N ILE A 67 -20.68 -9.70 6.90
CA ILE A 67 -20.01 -9.31 5.65
C ILE A 67 -20.29 -7.84 5.32
N ILE A 68 -21.54 -7.38 5.49
CA ILE A 68 -21.88 -5.96 5.28
C ILE A 68 -21.09 -5.06 6.24
N TYR A 69 -21.04 -5.38 7.53
CA TYR A 69 -20.28 -4.60 8.51
C TYR A 69 -18.78 -4.56 8.20
N VAL A 70 -18.21 -5.70 7.80
CA VAL A 70 -16.80 -5.77 7.40
C VAL A 70 -16.57 -4.91 6.16
N THR A 71 -17.44 -4.97 5.15
CA THR A 71 -17.33 -4.14 3.94
C THR A 71 -17.44 -2.64 4.22
N ILE A 72 -18.31 -2.24 5.14
CA ILE A 72 -18.41 -0.83 5.57
C ILE A 72 -17.12 -0.43 6.31
N LEU A 73 -16.65 -1.27 7.24
CA LEU A 73 -15.43 -1.02 8.01
C LEU A 73 -14.20 -0.93 7.10
N THR A 74 -14.04 -1.83 6.13
CA THR A 74 -12.93 -1.80 5.18
C THR A 74 -13.01 -0.55 4.31
N THR A 75 -14.19 -0.17 3.82
CA THR A 75 -14.37 1.06 3.04
C THR A 75 -13.94 2.29 3.84
N LEU A 76 -14.37 2.38 5.10
CA LEU A 76 -14.00 3.46 6.00
C LEU A 76 -12.48 3.48 6.27
N MET A 77 -11.87 2.31 6.51
CA MET A 77 -10.42 2.19 6.69
C MET A 77 -9.64 2.63 5.45
N VAL A 78 -10.12 2.31 4.25
CA VAL A 78 -9.49 2.71 2.98
C VAL A 78 -9.56 4.23 2.78
N ILE A 79 -10.71 4.84 3.07
CA ILE A 79 -10.87 6.31 3.01
C ILE A 79 -9.94 7.00 4.02
N LEU A 80 -9.91 6.51 5.26
CA LEU A 80 -9.02 7.04 6.30
C LEU A 80 -7.56 6.92 5.89
N THR A 81 -7.16 5.77 5.34
CA THR A 81 -5.79 5.54 4.88
C THR A 81 -5.38 6.56 3.81
N ALA A 82 -6.20 6.72 2.76
CA ALA A 82 -5.96 7.71 1.72
C ALA A 82 -5.87 9.15 2.26
N PHE A 83 -6.72 9.51 3.22
CA PHE A 83 -6.68 10.82 3.89
C PHE A 83 -5.38 11.03 4.67
N PHE A 84 -4.94 10.05 5.46
CA PHE A 84 -3.69 10.14 6.21
C PHE A 84 -2.48 10.19 5.28
N ASP A 85 -2.45 9.41 4.21
CA ASP A 85 -1.34 9.43 3.25
C ASP A 85 -1.26 10.76 2.48
N TRP A 86 -2.42 11.37 2.19
CA TRP A 86 -2.45 12.75 1.68
C TRP A 86 -1.89 13.73 2.71
N ARG A 87 -2.36 13.69 3.96
CA ARG A 87 -1.84 14.56 5.04
C ARG A 87 -0.33 14.41 5.23
N ILE A 88 0.20 13.19 5.23
CA ILE A 88 1.64 12.94 5.34
C ILE A 88 2.38 13.54 4.14
N THR A 89 1.84 13.40 2.93
CA THR A 89 2.45 13.97 1.72
C THR A 89 2.54 15.49 1.78
N VAL A 90 1.49 16.16 2.28
CA VAL A 90 1.49 17.62 2.49
C VAL A 90 2.52 18.02 3.54
N THR A 91 2.55 17.32 4.67
CA THR A 91 3.51 17.58 5.75
C THR A 91 4.95 17.40 5.29
N ASN A 92 5.24 16.34 4.53
CA ASN A 92 6.58 16.07 4.01
C ASN A 92 7.06 17.18 3.06
N ARG A 93 6.17 17.71 2.19
CA ARG A 93 6.49 18.86 1.32
C ARG A 93 6.79 20.11 2.14
N ARG A 94 5.95 20.41 3.13
CA ARG A 94 6.15 21.57 4.01
C ARG A 94 7.47 21.50 4.79
N ILE A 95 7.83 20.33 5.30
CA ILE A 95 9.12 20.11 5.99
C ILE A 95 10.29 20.32 5.02
N GLN A 96 10.18 19.87 3.78
CA GLN A 96 11.21 20.06 2.76
C GLN A 96 11.43 21.56 2.44
N GLU A 97 10.34 22.32 2.26
CA GLU A 97 10.38 23.78 2.02
C GLU A 97 10.99 24.54 3.19
N LEU A 98 10.61 24.21 4.42
CA LEU A 98 11.17 24.83 5.63
C LEU A 98 12.66 24.54 5.77
N ARG A 99 13.11 23.33 5.44
CA ARG A 99 14.52 22.95 5.53
C ARG A 99 15.41 23.58 4.48
N SER A 100 14.89 23.90 3.29
CA SER A 100 15.66 24.69 2.33
C SER A 100 15.99 26.11 2.83
N CYS A 101 15.32 26.58 3.88
CA CYS A 101 15.49 27.91 4.46
C CYS A 101 16.38 27.93 5.72
N VAL A 102 16.58 26.79 6.41
CA VAL A 102 17.28 26.72 7.70
C VAL A 102 18.65 26.04 7.54
N SER A 103 19.70 26.62 8.14
CA SER A 103 21.10 26.19 7.94
C SER A 103 21.52 24.92 8.70
N ASP A 104 20.66 24.40 9.60
CA ASP A 104 20.92 23.17 10.37
C ASP A 104 20.67 21.92 9.51
N TYR A 105 21.61 21.64 8.62
CA TYR A 105 21.55 20.52 7.70
C TYR A 105 22.12 19.24 8.34
N SER A 106 21.26 18.24 8.58
CA SER A 106 21.70 16.87 8.88
C SER A 106 21.46 15.95 7.69
N LEU A 107 22.55 15.32 7.21
CA LEU A 107 22.55 14.45 6.03
C LEU A 107 21.58 13.26 6.20
N SER A 108 21.57 12.64 7.39
CA SER A 108 20.73 11.48 7.70
C SER A 108 19.24 11.78 7.60
N THR A 109 18.80 12.91 8.16
CA THR A 109 17.39 13.27 8.18
C THR A 109 16.90 13.76 6.80
N SER A 110 17.78 14.41 6.02
CA SER A 110 17.49 14.78 4.63
C SER A 110 17.33 13.53 3.75
N PHE A 111 18.19 12.52 3.94
CA PHE A 111 18.08 11.24 3.23
C PHE A 111 16.76 10.52 3.55
N GLN A 112 16.41 10.40 4.83
CA GLN A 112 15.15 9.78 5.27
C GLN A 112 13.91 10.51 4.75
N LEU A 113 13.92 11.85 4.75
CA LEU A 113 12.82 12.65 4.21
C LEU A 113 12.66 12.43 2.69
N ASN A 114 13.78 12.41 1.95
CA ASN A 114 13.75 12.19 0.51
C ASN A 114 13.26 10.77 0.16
N GLU A 115 13.68 9.76 0.92
CA GLU A 115 13.20 8.39 0.79
C GLU A 115 11.69 8.27 1.07
N ASN A 116 11.20 8.97 2.11
CA ASN A 116 9.78 9.04 2.43
C ASN A 116 8.96 9.72 1.34
N ILE A 117 9.43 10.85 0.79
CA ILE A 117 8.77 11.57 -0.31
C ILE A 117 8.70 10.70 -1.56
N LEU A 118 9.81 10.05 -1.92
CA LEU A 118 9.88 9.15 -3.07
C LEU A 118 8.93 7.97 -2.92
N SER A 119 8.88 7.38 -1.73
CA SER A 119 7.97 6.27 -1.41
C SER A 119 6.50 6.69 -1.41
N MET A 120 6.18 7.90 -0.96
CA MET A 120 4.81 8.44 -1.00
C MET A 120 4.35 8.78 -2.41
N ARG A 121 5.26 9.16 -3.31
CA ARG A 121 4.94 9.39 -4.73
C ARG A 121 4.43 8.13 -5.44
N LEU A 122 4.82 6.93 -4.97
CA LEU A 122 4.23 5.68 -5.45
C LEU A 122 2.93 5.33 -4.72
N ILE A 123 2.95 5.41 -3.39
CA ILE A 123 1.90 4.82 -2.56
C ILE A 123 0.62 5.63 -2.55
N LEU A 124 0.70 6.96 -2.53
CA LEU A 124 -0.50 7.79 -2.56
C LEU A 124 -1.35 7.56 -3.84
N PRO A 125 -0.79 7.53 -5.07
CA PRO A 125 -1.56 7.17 -6.25
C PRO A 125 -2.16 5.76 -6.21
N MET A 126 -1.43 4.77 -5.65
CA MET A 126 -1.95 3.41 -5.49
C MET A 126 -3.10 3.37 -4.49
N ASP A 127 -3.00 4.04 -3.34
CA ASP A 127 -4.06 4.04 -2.34
C ASP A 127 -5.31 4.77 -2.83
N ILE A 128 -5.17 5.87 -3.58
CA ILE A 128 -6.29 6.56 -4.24
C ILE A 128 -6.94 5.66 -5.30
N ALA A 129 -6.13 4.97 -6.11
CA ALA A 129 -6.65 4.04 -7.12
C ALA A 129 -7.40 2.88 -6.46
N TYR A 130 -6.86 2.30 -5.38
CA TYR A 130 -7.53 1.26 -4.61
C TYR A 130 -8.85 1.76 -4.03
N ALA A 131 -8.86 2.93 -3.38
CA ALA A 131 -10.07 3.51 -2.81
C ALA A 131 -11.15 3.72 -3.87
N THR A 132 -10.78 4.23 -5.03
CA THR A 132 -11.70 4.47 -6.15
C THR A 132 -12.27 3.16 -6.68
N ILE A 133 -11.42 2.16 -6.93
CA ILE A 133 -11.84 0.86 -7.47
C ILE A 133 -12.68 0.09 -6.45
N TYR A 134 -12.33 0.15 -5.16
CA TYR A 134 -13.08 -0.52 -4.10
C TYR A 134 -14.45 0.13 -3.90
N LEU A 135 -14.55 1.45 -3.98
CA LEU A 135 -15.83 2.16 -3.94
C LEU A 135 -16.70 1.82 -5.14
N LEU A 136 -16.11 1.77 -6.34
CA LEU A 136 -16.80 1.31 -7.55
C LEU A 136 -17.29 -0.14 -7.42
N TYR A 137 -16.45 -1.03 -6.90
CA TYR A 137 -16.82 -2.41 -6.61
C TYR A 137 -18.04 -2.48 -5.68
N ASN A 138 -18.01 -1.76 -4.56
CA ASN A 138 -19.13 -1.74 -3.61
C ASN A 138 -20.40 -1.18 -4.24
N ALA A 139 -20.31 -0.11 -5.03
CA ALA A 139 -21.46 0.45 -5.74
C ALA A 139 -22.07 -0.56 -6.73
N LEU A 140 -21.23 -1.27 -7.49
CA LEU A 140 -21.68 -2.30 -8.43
C LEU A 140 -22.31 -3.51 -7.71
N VAL A 141 -21.75 -3.93 -6.58
CA VAL A 141 -22.31 -5.02 -5.77
C VAL A 141 -23.67 -4.64 -5.18
N VAL A 142 -23.81 -3.42 -4.65
CA VAL A 142 -25.09 -2.90 -4.15
C VAL A 142 -26.11 -2.83 -5.28
N PHE A 143 -25.72 -2.27 -6.42
CA PHE A 143 -26.58 -2.20 -7.61
C PHE A 143 -27.06 -3.60 -8.04
N LEU A 144 -26.14 -4.56 -8.20
CA LEU A 144 -26.49 -5.94 -8.58
C LEU A 144 -27.42 -6.60 -7.56
N ARG A 145 -27.24 -6.31 -6.27
CA ARG A 145 -28.09 -6.87 -5.20
C ARG A 145 -29.52 -6.31 -5.24
N SER A 146 -29.72 -5.07 -5.67
CA SER A 146 -31.06 -4.49 -5.84
C SER A 146 -31.89 -5.19 -6.91
N TYR A 147 -31.25 -5.78 -7.93
CA TYR A 147 -31.91 -6.53 -9.01
C TYR A 147 -31.89 -8.04 -8.79
N LYS A 148 -31.57 -8.51 -7.58
CA LYS A 148 -31.44 -9.95 -7.30
C LYS A 148 -32.71 -10.75 -7.62
N GLU A 149 -33.89 -10.18 -7.33
CA GLU A 149 -35.18 -10.88 -7.48
C GLU A 149 -35.61 -10.99 -8.95
N GLU A 150 -35.10 -10.12 -9.82
CA GLU A 150 -35.44 -10.09 -11.26
C GLU A 150 -34.51 -10.95 -12.11
N LEU A 151 -33.35 -11.34 -11.57
CA LEU A 151 -32.31 -12.08 -12.29
C LEU A 151 -32.35 -13.58 -12.00
N SER A 152 -32.10 -14.39 -13.03
CA SER A 152 -31.82 -15.81 -12.82
C SER A 152 -30.54 -16.00 -11.99
N ILE A 153 -30.49 -17.08 -11.20
CA ILE A 153 -29.33 -17.39 -10.33
C ILE A 153 -28.03 -17.43 -11.15
N ALA A 154 -28.05 -18.05 -12.34
CA ALA A 154 -26.88 -18.17 -13.21
C ALA A 154 -26.40 -16.79 -13.70
N THR A 155 -27.32 -15.92 -14.10
CA THR A 155 -27.02 -14.56 -14.56
C THR A 155 -26.45 -13.70 -13.42
N TYR A 156 -27.03 -13.81 -12.22
CA TYR A 156 -26.55 -13.11 -11.03
C TYR A 156 -25.10 -13.50 -10.68
N VAL A 157 -24.83 -14.81 -10.65
CA VAL A 157 -23.49 -15.38 -10.41
C VAL A 157 -22.48 -14.87 -11.44
N PHE A 158 -22.87 -14.85 -12.72
CA PHE A 158 -22.01 -14.38 -13.80
C PHE A 158 -21.62 -12.90 -13.63
N TYR A 159 -22.58 -12.00 -13.41
CA TYR A 159 -22.29 -10.58 -13.19
C TYR A 159 -21.45 -10.34 -11.93
N TYR A 160 -21.73 -11.07 -10.85
CA TYR A 160 -20.94 -10.95 -9.62
C TYR A 160 -19.48 -11.37 -9.83
N ASN A 161 -19.23 -12.43 -10.61
CA ASN A 161 -17.87 -12.84 -10.97
C ASN A 161 -17.14 -11.81 -11.83
N ILE A 162 -17.84 -11.15 -12.76
CA ILE A 162 -17.28 -10.03 -13.54
C ILE A 162 -16.90 -8.86 -12.61
N ILE A 163 -17.76 -8.52 -11.65
CA ILE A 163 -17.48 -7.46 -10.69
C ILE A 163 -16.27 -7.82 -9.81
N ASN A 164 -16.14 -9.08 -9.37
CA ASN A 164 -14.96 -9.54 -8.62
C ASN A 164 -13.67 -9.50 -9.45
N LEU A 165 -13.75 -9.76 -10.77
CA LEU A 165 -12.61 -9.68 -11.67
C LEU A 165 -11.93 -8.30 -11.62
N LEU A 166 -12.71 -7.23 -11.38
CA LEU A 166 -12.18 -5.87 -11.22
C LEU A 166 -11.15 -5.79 -10.08
N LEU A 167 -11.44 -6.41 -8.93
CA LEU A 167 -10.53 -6.41 -7.77
C LEU A 167 -9.26 -7.23 -8.05
N TYR A 168 -9.41 -8.39 -8.69
CA TYR A 168 -8.26 -9.23 -9.06
C TYR A 168 -7.37 -8.54 -10.10
N LEU A 169 -7.97 -7.87 -11.09
CA LEU A 169 -7.25 -7.10 -12.09
C LEU A 169 -6.49 -5.95 -11.43
N TYR A 170 -7.11 -5.23 -10.49
CA TYR A 170 -6.44 -4.18 -9.74
C TYR A 170 -5.22 -4.72 -8.95
N ALA A 171 -5.37 -5.85 -8.27
CA ALA A 171 -4.28 -6.48 -7.53
C ALA A 171 -3.11 -6.85 -8.47
N ALA A 172 -3.41 -7.41 -9.64
CA ALA A 172 -2.42 -7.76 -10.65
C ALA A 172 -1.70 -6.52 -11.20
N VAL A 173 -2.43 -5.45 -11.55
CA VAL A 173 -1.86 -4.19 -12.06
C VAL A 173 -0.96 -3.55 -10.99
N THR A 174 -1.43 -3.49 -9.74
CA THR A 174 -0.68 -2.93 -8.62
C THR A 174 0.64 -3.66 -8.39
N LEU A 175 0.63 -5.00 -8.46
CA LEU A 175 1.85 -5.81 -8.37
C LEU A 175 2.84 -5.46 -9.49
N VAL A 176 2.38 -5.34 -10.74
CA VAL A 176 3.23 -4.98 -11.89
C VAL A 176 3.82 -3.58 -11.73
N VAL A 177 3.01 -2.60 -11.32
CA VAL A 177 3.44 -1.22 -11.07
C VAL A 177 4.49 -1.19 -9.96
N TYR A 178 4.24 -1.90 -8.86
CA TYR A 178 5.18 -2.00 -7.74
C TYR A 178 6.53 -2.60 -8.17
N ILE A 179 6.52 -3.73 -8.89
CA ILE A 179 7.74 -4.37 -9.40
C ILE A 179 8.51 -3.41 -10.33
N ARG A 180 7.82 -2.72 -11.24
CA ARG A 180 8.44 -1.74 -12.14
C ARG A 180 9.07 -0.58 -11.37
N PHE A 181 8.38 -0.07 -10.36
CA PHE A 181 8.90 1.02 -9.53
C PHE A 181 10.14 0.60 -8.74
N VAL A 182 10.13 -0.57 -8.10
CA VAL A 182 11.30 -1.09 -7.38
C VAL A 182 12.49 -1.29 -8.31
N LYS A 183 12.26 -1.82 -9.53
CA LYS A 183 13.31 -1.93 -10.56
C LYS A 183 13.85 -0.56 -10.97
N PHE A 184 12.97 0.43 -11.15
CA PHE A 184 13.36 1.81 -11.46
C PHE A 184 14.24 2.41 -10.36
N LEU A 185 13.84 2.27 -9.09
CA LEU A 185 14.63 2.74 -7.95
C LEU A 185 16.02 2.10 -7.89
N ARG A 186 16.07 0.77 -8.02
CA ARG A 186 17.34 0.03 -8.00
C ARG A 186 18.27 0.45 -9.14
N ASN A 187 17.71 0.70 -10.32
CA ASN A 187 18.49 1.16 -11.47
C ASN A 187 19.01 2.59 -11.28
N ASN A 188 18.22 3.48 -10.70
CA ASN A 188 18.66 4.83 -10.37
C ASN A 188 19.77 4.81 -9.31
N GLN A 189 19.61 4.03 -8.23
CA GLN A 189 20.67 3.87 -7.22
C GLN A 189 21.97 3.34 -7.84
N LYS A 190 21.90 2.36 -8.74
CA LYS A 190 23.08 1.87 -9.47
C LYS A 190 23.74 2.97 -10.32
N ARG A 191 22.95 3.83 -10.97
CA ARG A 191 23.47 4.96 -11.77
C ARG A 191 24.15 6.00 -10.88
N THR A 192 23.53 6.38 -9.76
CA THR A 192 24.09 7.33 -8.81
C THR A 192 25.40 6.81 -8.22
N ASN A 193 25.43 5.54 -7.80
CA ASN A 193 26.66 4.92 -7.29
C ASN A 193 27.76 4.89 -8.33
N LYS A 194 27.46 4.49 -9.59
CA LYS A 194 28.44 4.52 -10.68
C LYS A 194 29.00 5.92 -10.95
N SER A 195 28.15 6.94 -10.89
CA SER A 195 28.57 8.33 -11.08
C SER A 195 29.43 8.84 -9.92
N ALA A 196 29.10 8.45 -8.68
CA ALA A 196 29.88 8.79 -7.50
C ALA A 196 31.27 8.12 -7.53
N THR A 197 31.34 6.84 -7.91
CA THR A 197 32.63 6.14 -8.09
C THR A 197 33.48 6.84 -9.13
N LYS A 198 32.89 7.23 -10.28
CA LYS A 198 33.62 7.94 -11.33
C LYS A 198 34.17 9.31 -10.88
N LEU A 199 33.40 10.05 -10.07
CA LEU A 199 33.82 11.32 -9.48
C LEU A 199 34.97 11.13 -8.48
N ILE A 200 34.89 10.09 -7.64
CA ILE A 200 35.96 9.74 -6.70
C ILE A 200 37.22 9.37 -7.48
N ASP A 201 37.11 8.53 -8.51
CA ASP A 201 38.24 8.14 -9.35
C ASP A 201 38.91 9.37 -9.99
N GLN A 202 38.11 10.30 -10.54
CA GLN A 202 38.60 11.56 -11.10
C GLN A 202 39.28 12.45 -10.05
N ALA A 203 38.69 12.60 -8.87
CA ALA A 203 39.30 13.37 -7.77
C ALA A 203 40.63 12.74 -7.33
N THR A 204 40.69 11.40 -7.26
CA THR A 204 41.89 10.66 -6.85
C THR A 204 43.04 10.86 -7.84
N VAL A 205 42.73 10.90 -9.15
CA VAL A 205 43.71 11.23 -10.20
C VAL A 205 44.20 12.67 -10.04
N HIS A 206 43.28 13.63 -9.85
CA HIS A 206 43.62 15.05 -9.64
C HIS A 206 44.49 15.28 -8.40
N PHE A 207 44.20 14.60 -7.28
CA PHE A 207 45.00 14.70 -6.06
C PHE A 207 46.41 14.11 -6.25
N LYS A 208 46.55 13.02 -7.01
CA LYS A 208 47.86 12.47 -7.37
C LYS A 208 48.67 13.42 -8.25
N GLU A 209 48.03 14.13 -9.18
CA GLU A 209 48.70 15.12 -10.03
C GLU A 209 49.15 16.35 -9.24
N LEU A 210 48.29 16.86 -8.35
CA LEU A 210 48.65 17.95 -7.43
C LEU A 210 49.82 17.56 -6.51
N GLN A 211 49.81 16.33 -5.99
CA GLN A 211 50.90 15.84 -5.15
C GLN A 211 52.24 15.75 -5.91
N LYS A 212 52.23 15.44 -7.21
CA LYS A 212 53.43 15.46 -8.06
C LYS A 212 53.93 16.87 -8.42
N GLN A 213 53.06 17.88 -8.36
CA GLN A 213 53.43 19.26 -8.66
C GLN A 213 53.98 19.99 -7.43
N TRP A 214 53.66 19.51 -6.23
CA TRP A 214 53.99 20.17 -4.96
C TRP A 214 55.07 19.44 -4.13
N GLY A 215 55.54 18.26 -4.58
CA GLY A 215 56.64 17.51 -3.99
C GLY A 215 57.69 17.19 -5.03
#